data_AF-A0A967KMT1-F1
#
_entry.id   AF-A0A967KMT1-F1
#
_cell.length_a   1.000
_cell.length_b   1.000
_cell.length_c   1.000
_cell.angle_alpha   90.00
_cell.angle_beta   90.00
_cell.angle_gamma   90.00
#
_symmetry.space_group_name_H-M   'P 1'
#
loop_
_entity.id
_entity.type
_entity.pdbx_description
1 polymer ?
#
loop_
_entity_poly.entity_id
_entity_poly.type
_entity_poly.pdbx_seq_one_letter_code
_entity_poly.pdbx_strand_id
1 'polypeptide(L)' 'EVEGEAEEEMEESTLERVQREGVIRVGFANENPYAFAQPDGTLSGEAVEVAREVFSRMGIEEM' A
#
# COMPACT_ATOMS: atom_id res chain seq x y z
N GLU A 1 -26.97 30.66 -20.32
CA GLU A 1 -26.58 29.42 -19.62
C GLU A 1 -25.07 29.35 -19.69
N VAL A 2 -24.41 29.45 -18.54
CA VAL A 2 -22.96 29.23 -18.41
C VAL A 2 -22.86 28.19 -17.32
N GLU A 3 -22.79 26.93 -17.74
CA GLU A 3 -22.47 25.82 -16.84
C GLU A 3 -20.98 25.96 -16.52
N GLY A 4 -20.70 26.53 -15.35
CA GLY A 4 -19.40 26.42 -14.73
C GLY A 4 -19.26 24.98 -14.27
N GLU A 5 -18.47 24.20 -14.99
CA GLU A 5 -17.90 22.96 -14.47
C GLU A 5 -17.06 23.36 -13.25
N ALA A 6 -17.61 23.09 -12.06
CA ALA A 6 -16.84 23.21 -10.84
C ALA A 6 -15.70 22.19 -10.96
N GLU A 7 -14.48 22.69 -11.08
CA GLU A 7 -13.28 21.92 -10.78
C GLU A 7 -13.44 21.46 -9.32
N GLU A 8 -13.95 20.24 -9.12
CA GLU A 8 -13.81 19.57 -7.84
C GLU A 8 -12.30 19.44 -7.62
N GLU A 9 -11.76 20.17 -6.66
CA GLU A 9 -10.46 19.85 -6.07
C GLU A 9 -10.59 18.45 -5.47
N MET A 10 -10.35 17.42 -6.29
CA MET A 10 -10.40 16.05 -5.84
C MET A 10 -9.21 15.85 -4.90
N GLU A 11 -9.50 15.78 -3.60
CA GLU A 11 -8.52 15.45 -2.58
C GLU A 11 -7.81 14.16 -2.98
N GLU A 12 -6.47 14.14 -2.88
CA GLU A 12 -5.66 12.97 -3.22
C GLU A 12 -6.15 11.74 -2.45
N SER A 13 -6.53 10.70 -3.18
CA SER A 13 -6.94 9.44 -2.59
C SER A 13 -5.76 8.76 -1.90
N THR A 14 -6.06 7.85 -0.97
CA THR A 14 -5.00 7.07 -0.31
C THR A 14 -4.18 6.26 -1.31
N LEU A 15 -4.81 5.73 -2.37
CA LEU A 15 -4.12 4.98 -3.42
C LEU A 15 -3.14 5.87 -4.20
N GLU A 16 -3.60 7.03 -4.66
CA GLU A 16 -2.74 7.99 -5.37
C GLU A 16 -1.56 8.42 -4.50
N ARG A 17 -1.80 8.69 -3.22
CA ARG A 17 -0.76 9.05 -2.27
C ARG A 17 0.30 7.96 -2.13
N VAL A 18 -0.09 6.71 -1.88
CA VAL A 18 0.89 5.62 -1.68
C VAL A 18 1.63 5.26 -2.96
N GLN A 19 0.99 5.38 -4.13
CA GLN A 19 1.65 5.22 -5.43
C GLN A 19 2.65 6.34 -5.70
N ARG A 20 2.31 7.60 -5.38
CA ARG A 20 3.21 8.75 -5.50
C ARG A 20 4.40 8.64 -4.53
N GLU A 21 4.15 8.21 -3.30
CA GLU A 21 5.18 8.08 -2.26
C GLU A 21 6.05 6.83 -2.43
N GLY A 22 5.55 5.80 -3.10
CA GLY A 22 6.23 4.51 -3.27
C GLY A 22 6.28 3.67 -1.99
N VAL A 23 5.56 4.09 -0.93
CA VAL A 23 5.56 3.47 0.40
C VAL A 23 4.13 3.17 0.84
N ILE A 24 3.90 1.97 1.38
CA ILE A 24 2.67 1.59 2.06
C ILE A 24 2.96 1.08 3.46
N ARG A 25 2.01 1.25 4.40
CA ARG A 25 2.14 0.73 5.77
C ARG A 25 1.16 -0.40 5.97
N VAL A 26 1.66 -1.57 6.36
CA VAL A 26 0.84 -2.77 6.57
C VAL A 26 0.88 -3.22 8.02
N GLY A 27 -0.30 -3.43 8.61
CA GLY A 27 -0.46 -4.08 9.91
C GLY A 27 -0.52 -5.59 9.75
N PHE A 28 0.10 -6.33 10.67
CA PHE A 28 0.11 -7.80 10.68
C PHE A 28 -0.20 -8.34 12.09
N ALA A 29 -0.79 -9.55 12.17
CA ALA A 29 -1.23 -10.17 13.41
C ALA A 29 -0.19 -11.10 14.06
N ASN A 30 1.00 -11.22 13.46
CA ASN A 30 2.06 -12.14 13.88
C ASN A 30 1.64 -13.62 13.89
N GLU A 31 1.09 -14.07 12.77
CA GLU A 31 0.56 -15.42 12.57
C GLU A 31 1.46 -16.20 11.60
N ASN A 32 2.27 -17.12 12.11
CA ASN A 32 3.04 -18.05 11.28
C ASN A 32 2.09 -19.16 10.76
N PRO A 33 2.02 -19.43 9.44
CA PRO A 33 2.95 -19.03 8.37
C PRO A 33 2.48 -17.88 7.44
N TYR A 34 1.48 -17.09 7.82
CA TYR A 34 0.86 -16.08 6.95
C TYR A 34 1.55 -14.71 6.99
N ALA A 35 1.77 -14.14 8.17
CA ALA A 35 2.46 -12.86 8.33
C ALA A 35 3.07 -12.74 9.73
N PHE A 36 4.40 -12.81 9.82
CA PHE A 36 5.13 -12.79 11.08
C PHE A 36 6.48 -12.08 10.95
N ALA A 37 6.98 -11.55 12.06
CA ALA A 37 8.29 -10.93 12.13
C ALA A 37 9.39 -11.99 12.38
N GLN A 38 10.48 -11.89 11.61
CA GLN A 38 11.70 -12.65 11.81
C GLN A 38 12.56 -12.01 12.92
N PRO A 39 13.55 -12.73 13.49
CA PRO A 39 14.43 -12.18 14.54
C PRO A 39 15.22 -10.95 14.12
N ASP A 40 15.46 -10.76 12.82
CA ASP A 40 16.12 -9.59 12.26
C ASP A 40 15.18 -8.39 12.03
N GLY A 41 13.90 -8.54 12.37
CA GLY A 41 12.87 -7.51 12.22
C GLY A 41 12.21 -7.47 10.85
N THR A 42 12.60 -8.34 9.91
CA THR A 42 11.92 -8.43 8.61
C THR A 42 10.60 -9.19 8.70
N LEU A 43 9.64 -8.86 7.84
CA LEU A 43 8.37 -9.61 7.75
C LEU A 43 8.51 -10.77 6.76
N SER A 44 7.87 -11.89 7.09
CA SER A 44 7.76 -13.07 6.23
C SER A 44 6.39 -13.73 6.36
N GLY A 45 6.10 -14.65 5.47
CA GLY A 45 4.86 -15.42 5.41
C GLY A 45 4.10 -15.22 4.09
N GLU A 46 3.14 -16.10 3.84
CA GLU A 46 2.41 -16.14 2.57
C GLU A 46 1.73 -14.81 2.23
N ALA A 47 1.03 -14.20 3.19
CA ALA A 47 0.35 -12.92 2.98
C ALA A 47 1.32 -11.76 2.75
N VAL A 48 2.51 -11.81 3.36
CA VAL A 48 3.59 -10.80 3.16
C VAL A 48 4.12 -10.86 1.73
N GLU A 49 4.38 -12.07 1.21
CA GLU A 49 4.89 -12.25 -0.15
C GLU A 49 3.85 -11.86 -1.20
N VAL A 50 2.58 -12.23 -0.99
CA VAL A 50 1.49 -11.81 -1.88
C VAL A 50 1.33 -10.30 -1.87
N ALA A 51 1.34 -9.66 -0.70
CA ALA A 51 1.24 -8.21 -0.58
C ALA A 51 2.40 -7.51 -1.30
N ARG A 52 3.63 -7.97 -1.09
CA ARG A 52 4.84 -7.43 -1.73
C ARG A 52 4.74 -7.47 -3.27
N GLU A 53 4.32 -8.60 -3.84
CA GLU A 53 4.17 -8.74 -5.28
C GLU A 53 3.06 -7.84 -5.84
N VAL A 54 1.92 -7.76 -5.16
CA VAL A 54 0.80 -6.91 -5.56
C VAL A 54 1.19 -5.43 -5.54
N PHE A 55 1.81 -4.96 -4.46
CA PHE A 55 2.22 -3.57 -4.32
C PHE A 55 3.34 -3.18 -5.28
N SER A 56 4.30 -4.08 -5.53
CA SER A 56 5.34 -3.86 -6.55
C SER A 56 4.72 -3.65 -7.94
N ARG A 57 3.72 -4.46 -8.33
CA ARG A 57 2.98 -4.26 -9.60
C ARG A 57 2.20 -2.95 -9.65
N MET A 58 1.89 -2.35 -8.51
CA MET A 58 1.18 -1.07 -8.38
C MET A 58 2.14 0.14 -8.31
N GLY A 59 3.45 -0.07 -8.37
CA GLY A 59 4.46 0.99 -8.26
C GLY A 59 4.83 1.38 -6.83
N ILE A 60 4.50 0.55 -5.84
CA ILE A 60 4.80 0.76 -4.43
C ILE A 60 5.90 -0.23 -4.03
N GLU A 61 7.12 0.27 -3.86
CA GLU A 61 8.31 -0.56 -3.70
C GLU A 61 8.64 -0.85 -2.22
N GLU A 62 8.17 -0.02 -1.30
CA GLU A 62 8.44 -0.12 0.14
C GLU A 62 7.15 -0.45 0.94
N MET A 63 7.25 -1.43 1.84
CA MET A 63 6.17 -1.91 2.72
C MET A 63 6.65 -2.12 4.16
#